data_AF-A0A1E4SNN2-F1
#
_entry.id   AF-A0A1E4SNN2-F1
#
_cell.length_a   1.000
_cell.length_b   1.000
_cell.length_c   1.000
_cell.angle_alpha   90.00
_cell.angle_beta   90.00
_cell.angle_gamma   90.00
#
_symmetry.space_group_name_H-M   'P 1'
#
loop_
_entity.id
_entity.type
_entity.pdbx_description
1 polymer ?
#
loop_
_entity_poly.entity_id
_entity_poly.type
_entity_poly.pdbx_seq_one_letter_code
_entity_poly.pdbx_strand_id
1 'polypeptide(L)'
;LIAKLRALLGTKGLSSEDIDIEEVQRIMEEYQSDEADWAHLALHDPSRNYSRNGILNINGNANLLMLAWTPGKSSAIHDHANAHCCMKILDGELTESLYDIPEGEGQLVPKKNTVLHRDVVGYISDDIGLHKISNLGTKQAVSLHLYTPPYASMYGCSMYEAGNGKKHHVDMSKYYSWQGQLVNAKGGSTC
;
A
#
# COMPACT_ATOMS: atom_id res chain seq x y z
N LEU A 1 -10.62 -14.40 -3.14
CA LEU A 1 -9.92 -13.42 -2.28
C LEU A 1 -10.83 -12.79 -1.20
N ILE A 2 -11.72 -11.86 -1.56
CA ILE A 2 -12.49 -11.05 -0.61
C ILE A 2 -13.26 -11.85 0.46
N ALA A 3 -13.92 -12.94 0.07
CA ALA A 3 -14.68 -13.77 1.01
C ALA A 3 -13.78 -14.37 2.12
N LYS A 4 -12.55 -14.79 1.78
CA LYS A 4 -11.59 -15.34 2.74
C LYS A 4 -11.07 -14.25 3.68
N LEU A 5 -10.71 -13.08 3.14
CA LEU A 5 -10.30 -11.93 3.96
C LEU A 5 -11.40 -11.49 4.93
N ARG A 6 -12.67 -11.49 4.50
CA ARG A 6 -13.80 -11.21 5.38
C ARG A 6 -14.00 -12.27 6.46
N ALA A 7 -13.77 -13.54 6.15
CA ALA A 7 -13.85 -14.60 7.15
C ALA A 7 -12.76 -14.46 8.22
N LEU A 8 -11.54 -14.09 7.81
CA LEU A 8 -10.40 -13.92 8.72
C LEU A 8 -10.52 -12.62 9.56
N LEU A 9 -10.78 -11.49 8.90
CA LEU A 9 -10.69 -10.16 9.51
C LEU A 9 -12.07 -9.56 9.85
N GLY A 10 -13.15 -10.33 9.70
CA GLY A 10 -14.52 -9.84 9.84
C GLY A 10 -15.01 -9.70 11.28
N THR A 11 -14.29 -10.21 12.26
CA THR A 11 -14.69 -10.13 13.68
C THR A 11 -14.33 -8.75 14.25
N LYS A 12 -15.26 -8.04 14.88
CA LYS A 12 -15.04 -6.64 15.28
C LYS A 12 -13.97 -6.49 16.35
N GLY A 13 -13.06 -5.52 16.18
CA GLY A 13 -12.16 -5.06 17.24
C GLY A 13 -10.83 -5.80 17.31
N LEU A 14 -10.31 -6.26 16.17
CA LEU A 14 -8.98 -6.86 16.10
C LEU A 14 -7.92 -5.75 16.20
N SER A 15 -6.95 -5.94 17.09
CA SER A 15 -5.71 -5.15 17.10
C SER A 15 -4.68 -5.73 16.13
N SER A 16 -3.49 -5.11 16.05
CA SER A 16 -2.41 -5.63 15.20
C SER A 16 -1.97 -7.02 15.63
N GLU A 17 -1.92 -7.24 16.94
CA GLU A 17 -1.46 -8.46 17.58
C GLU A 17 -2.43 -9.65 17.39
N ASP A 18 -3.70 -9.37 17.11
CA ASP A 18 -4.72 -10.41 16.87
C ASP A 18 -4.69 -10.96 15.42
N ILE A 19 -3.94 -10.33 14.52
CA ILE A 19 -4.01 -10.62 13.08
C ILE A 19 -2.99 -11.70 12.70
N ASP A 20 -3.49 -12.81 12.16
CA ASP A 20 -2.67 -13.82 11.50
C ASP A 20 -2.19 -13.30 10.13
N ILE A 21 -1.05 -12.61 10.15
CA ILE A 21 -0.46 -11.99 8.97
C ILE A 21 0.07 -13.02 7.96
N GLU A 22 0.42 -14.22 8.40
CA GLU A 22 0.84 -15.31 7.51
C GLU A 22 -0.36 -15.81 6.70
N GLU A 23 -1.52 -15.98 7.35
CA GLU A 23 -2.76 -16.35 6.67
C GLU A 23 -3.24 -15.25 5.72
N VAL A 24 -3.11 -13.97 6.09
CA VAL A 24 -3.40 -12.84 5.18
C VAL A 24 -2.54 -12.93 3.91
N GLN A 25 -1.23 -13.11 4.07
CA GLN A 25 -0.30 -13.25 2.93
C GLN A 25 -0.70 -14.44 2.06
N ARG A 26 -0.93 -15.62 2.65
CA ARG A 26 -1.38 -16.81 1.93
C ARG A 26 -2.66 -16.57 1.13
N ILE A 27 -3.67 -15.95 1.74
CA ILE A 27 -4.94 -15.63 1.07
C ILE A 27 -4.72 -14.69 -0.13
N MET A 28 -3.81 -13.72 -0.02
CA MET A 28 -3.47 -12.82 -1.13
C MET A 28 -2.65 -13.54 -2.22
N GLU A 29 -1.72 -14.41 -1.86
CA GLU A 29 -0.91 -15.21 -2.79
C GLU A 29 -1.76 -16.18 -3.62
N GLU A 30 -2.75 -16.84 -2.99
CA GLU A 30 -3.65 -17.78 -3.64
C GLU A 30 -4.50 -17.15 -4.76
N TYR A 31 -4.75 -15.85 -4.68
CA TYR A 31 -5.43 -15.14 -5.76
C TYR A 31 -4.47 -14.94 -6.95
N GLN A 32 -4.80 -15.51 -8.10
CA GLN A 32 -4.12 -15.21 -9.36
C GLN A 32 -4.75 -13.97 -10.00
N SER A 33 -3.95 -12.96 -10.31
CA SER A 33 -4.45 -11.70 -10.86
C SER A 33 -5.15 -11.91 -12.20
N ASP A 34 -6.41 -11.49 -12.28
CA ASP A 34 -7.20 -11.42 -13.51
C ASP A 34 -7.72 -10.00 -13.72
N GLU A 35 -7.35 -9.38 -14.83
CA GLU A 35 -7.71 -8.00 -15.16
C GLU A 35 -9.24 -7.80 -15.21
N ALA A 36 -10.01 -8.83 -15.57
CA ALA A 36 -11.48 -8.77 -15.57
C ALA A 36 -12.06 -8.52 -14.17
N ASP A 37 -11.38 -8.98 -13.11
CA ASP A 37 -11.83 -8.80 -11.73
C ASP A 37 -11.63 -7.36 -11.23
N TRP A 38 -10.60 -6.66 -11.72
CA TRP A 38 -10.11 -5.46 -11.03
C TRP A 38 -9.87 -4.23 -11.90
N ALA A 39 -9.79 -4.33 -13.23
CA ALA A 39 -9.47 -3.17 -14.08
C ALA A 39 -10.42 -1.97 -13.84
N HIS A 40 -11.70 -2.26 -13.62
CA HIS A 40 -12.73 -1.26 -13.34
C HIS A 40 -12.56 -0.55 -11.97
N LEU A 41 -11.69 -1.06 -11.09
CA LEU A 41 -11.38 -0.48 -9.78
C LEU A 41 -10.06 0.33 -9.82
N ALA A 42 -9.21 0.12 -10.82
CA ALA A 42 -7.86 0.69 -10.92
C ALA A 42 -7.84 2.07 -11.61
N LEU A 43 -8.66 3.02 -11.16
CA LEU A 43 -8.71 4.34 -11.80
C LEU A 43 -7.36 5.04 -11.67
N HIS A 44 -6.87 5.61 -12.77
CA HIS A 44 -5.53 6.20 -12.89
C HIS A 44 -5.59 7.65 -13.37
N ASP A 45 -4.64 8.45 -12.90
CA ASP A 45 -4.37 9.81 -13.38
C ASP A 45 -2.87 9.93 -13.69
N PRO A 46 -2.47 10.02 -14.97
CA PRO A 46 -1.07 10.11 -15.38
C PRO A 46 -0.30 11.33 -14.84
N SER A 47 -1.00 12.37 -14.38
CA SER A 47 -0.37 13.55 -13.79
C SER A 47 0.12 13.30 -12.35
N ARG A 48 -0.38 12.23 -11.70
CA ARG A 48 -0.07 11.87 -10.31
C ARG A 48 1.07 10.85 -10.27
N ASN A 49 1.71 10.71 -9.12
CA ASN A 49 2.69 9.64 -8.91
C ASN A 49 2.02 8.27 -8.99
N TYR A 50 0.89 8.15 -8.28
CA TYR A 50 -0.01 7.02 -8.31
C TYR A 50 -1.39 7.45 -7.77
N SER A 51 -2.40 6.62 -7.96
CA SER A 51 -3.73 6.79 -7.37
C SER A 51 -4.02 5.73 -6.32
N ARG A 52 -4.78 6.06 -5.27
CA ARG A 52 -5.26 5.12 -4.25
C ARG A 52 -6.77 4.92 -4.44
N ASN A 53 -7.19 3.71 -4.76
CA ASN A 53 -8.55 3.36 -5.11
C ASN A 53 -9.11 2.39 -4.07
N GLY A 54 -9.95 2.88 -3.15
CA GLY A 54 -10.48 2.04 -2.07
C GLY A 54 -11.49 1.02 -2.60
N ILE A 55 -11.45 -0.21 -2.10
CA ILE A 55 -12.32 -1.31 -2.53
C ILE A 55 -13.26 -1.72 -1.42
N LEU A 56 -12.71 -1.97 -0.23
CA LEU A 56 -13.44 -2.58 0.87
C LEU A 56 -12.85 -2.17 2.22
N ASN A 57 -13.72 -1.80 3.15
CA ASN A 57 -13.43 -1.81 4.58
C ASN A 57 -13.96 -3.13 5.18
N ILE A 58 -13.13 -3.84 5.93
CA ILE A 58 -13.48 -5.12 6.57
C ILE A 58 -13.71 -4.87 8.05
N ASN A 59 -14.97 -4.55 8.39
CA ASN A 59 -15.46 -4.35 9.77
C ASN A 59 -14.59 -3.43 10.64
N GLY A 60 -14.00 -2.39 10.05
CA GLY A 60 -13.08 -1.48 10.74
C GLY A 60 -11.69 -2.04 11.02
N ASN A 61 -11.41 -3.32 10.73
CA ASN A 61 -10.13 -3.97 11.01
C ASN A 61 -9.16 -3.92 9.84
N ALA A 62 -9.63 -3.78 8.60
CA ALA A 62 -8.74 -3.68 7.45
C ALA A 62 -9.31 -2.82 6.34
N ASN A 63 -8.44 -2.20 5.57
CA ASN A 63 -8.79 -1.58 4.29
C ASN A 63 -8.07 -2.30 3.16
N LEU A 64 -8.85 -2.71 2.16
CA LEU A 64 -8.37 -3.23 0.88
C LEU A 64 -8.51 -2.12 -0.17
N LEU A 65 -7.43 -1.84 -0.89
CA LEU A 65 -7.38 -0.79 -1.90
C LEU A 65 -6.40 -1.14 -3.01
N MET A 66 -6.58 -0.53 -4.17
CA MET A 66 -5.73 -0.68 -5.34
C MET A 66 -4.92 0.58 -5.58
N LEU A 67 -3.64 0.42 -5.88
CA LEU A 67 -2.78 1.51 -6.31
C LEU A 67 -2.43 1.34 -7.79
N ALA A 68 -2.68 2.38 -8.60
CA ALA A 68 -2.26 2.43 -10.00
C ALA A 68 -1.09 3.40 -10.15
N TRP A 69 0.07 2.87 -10.56
CA TRP A 69 1.37 3.53 -10.52
C TRP A 69 1.77 4.08 -11.88
N THR A 70 2.00 5.39 -11.95
CA THR A 70 2.46 6.05 -13.16
C THR A 70 3.89 5.60 -13.51
N PRO A 71 4.20 5.34 -14.79
CA PRO A 71 5.56 5.02 -15.23
C PRO A 71 6.59 6.06 -14.76
N GLY A 72 7.73 5.60 -14.25
CA GLY A 72 8.82 6.46 -13.78
C GLY A 72 8.52 7.23 -12.49
N LYS A 73 7.43 6.90 -11.77
CA LYS A 73 7.04 7.56 -10.52
C LYS A 73 7.17 6.63 -9.32
N SER A 74 7.12 7.24 -8.14
CA SER A 74 7.29 6.55 -6.87
C SER A 74 6.42 7.16 -5.77
N SER A 75 6.24 6.42 -4.68
CA SER A 75 5.89 6.99 -3.39
C SER A 75 7.07 7.79 -2.80
N ALA A 76 6.80 8.53 -1.72
CA ALA A 76 7.82 8.89 -0.74
C ALA A 76 8.36 7.65 0.01
N ILE A 77 9.44 7.84 0.76
CA ILE A 77 9.83 6.89 1.81
C ILE A 77 8.82 7.07 2.95
N HIS A 78 8.14 6.01 3.39
CA HIS A 78 7.07 6.14 4.38
C HIS A 78 6.97 4.97 5.35
N ASP A 79 6.29 5.24 6.47
CA ASP A 79 5.87 4.26 7.49
C ASP A 79 4.42 3.77 7.23
N HIS A 80 3.97 2.84 8.08
CA HIS A 80 2.66 2.19 7.99
C HIS A 80 1.75 2.46 9.20
N ALA A 81 2.11 3.45 10.03
CA ALA A 81 1.35 3.86 11.20
C ALA A 81 1.06 2.71 12.19
N ASN A 82 2.06 1.88 12.46
CA ASN A 82 2.00 0.66 13.28
C ASN A 82 0.92 -0.34 12.81
N ALA A 83 0.76 -0.48 11.50
CA ALA A 83 -0.11 -1.48 10.89
C ALA A 83 0.68 -2.46 10.02
N HIS A 84 0.10 -3.63 9.80
CA HIS A 84 0.57 -4.56 8.77
C HIS A 84 0.16 -4.05 7.38
N CYS A 85 1.07 -4.19 6.42
CA CYS A 85 0.84 -3.93 5.01
C CYS A 85 1.22 -5.17 4.19
N CYS A 86 0.22 -5.78 3.53
CA CYS A 86 0.45 -6.76 2.49
C CYS A 86 0.18 -6.11 1.13
N MET A 87 1.16 -6.20 0.22
CA MET A 87 1.08 -5.65 -1.12
C MET A 87 1.24 -6.77 -2.15
N LYS A 88 0.24 -7.00 -2.98
CA LYS A 88 0.32 -7.90 -4.14
C LYS A 88 0.44 -7.12 -5.43
N ILE A 89 1.36 -7.51 -6.32
CA ILE A 89 1.42 -6.95 -7.68
C ILE A 89 0.34 -7.60 -8.54
N LEU A 90 -0.58 -6.80 -9.07
CA LEU A 90 -1.64 -7.28 -9.96
C LEU A 90 -1.26 -7.17 -11.43
N ASP A 91 -0.53 -6.12 -11.80
CA ASP A 91 -0.04 -5.93 -13.17
C ASP A 91 1.28 -5.15 -13.19
N GLY A 92 2.11 -5.43 -14.21
CA GLY A 92 3.45 -4.89 -14.33
C GLY A 92 4.42 -5.40 -13.27
N GLU A 93 5.34 -4.52 -12.86
CA GLU A 93 6.31 -4.77 -11.79
C GLU A 93 6.58 -3.48 -11.01
N LEU A 94 6.95 -3.63 -9.74
CA LEU A 94 7.32 -2.52 -8.86
C LEU A 94 8.65 -2.84 -8.18
N THR A 95 9.44 -1.82 -7.91
CA THR A 95 10.64 -1.93 -7.09
C THR A 95 10.36 -1.40 -5.69
N GLU A 96 10.58 -2.23 -4.68
CA GLU A 96 10.60 -1.84 -3.27
C GLU A 96 12.04 -1.52 -2.85
N SER A 97 12.25 -0.29 -2.35
CA SER A 97 13.45 0.11 -1.65
C SER A 97 13.17 0.14 -0.15
N LEU A 98 13.85 -0.70 0.62
CA LEU A 98 13.69 -0.84 2.06
C LEU A 98 14.74 0.00 2.81
N TYR A 99 14.34 0.67 3.88
CA TYR A 99 15.16 1.56 4.70
C TYR A 99 14.98 1.22 6.19
N ASP A 100 15.98 1.51 7.01
CA ASP A 100 15.82 1.50 8.46
C ASP A 100 15.05 2.74 8.94
N ILE A 101 14.42 2.63 10.11
CA ILE A 101 13.85 3.81 10.79
C ILE A 101 15.02 4.68 11.28
N PRO A 102 15.05 5.99 10.97
CA PRO A 102 16.14 6.84 11.40
C PRO A 102 16.15 7.04 12.92
N GLU A 103 17.33 6.87 13.54
CA GLU A 103 17.58 7.20 14.95
C GLU A 103 17.87 8.71 15.19
N GLY A 104 18.00 9.48 14.10
CA GLY A 104 18.30 10.90 14.11
C GLY A 104 18.31 11.51 12.70
N GLU A 105 18.79 12.74 12.57
CA GLU A 105 18.94 13.38 11.26
C GLU A 105 20.10 12.74 10.48
N GLY A 106 19.86 12.44 9.20
CA GLY A 106 20.86 11.82 8.35
C GLY A 106 20.27 11.36 7.02
N GLN A 107 21.14 11.15 6.03
CA GLN A 107 20.72 10.64 4.74
C GLN A 107 20.18 9.21 4.88
N LEU A 108 18.99 8.96 4.33
CA LEU A 108 18.42 7.63 4.25
C LEU A 108 18.97 6.90 3.02
N VAL A 109 19.61 5.76 3.26
CA VAL A 109 20.15 4.90 2.21
C VAL A 109 19.37 3.57 2.21
N PRO A 110 18.91 3.09 1.05
CA PRO A 110 18.16 1.83 1.02
C PRO A 110 19.08 0.67 1.39
N LYS A 111 18.68 -0.13 2.39
CA LYS A 111 19.40 -1.36 2.79
C LYS A 111 19.15 -2.52 1.83
N LYS A 112 18.03 -2.49 1.09
CA LYS A 112 17.65 -3.52 0.12
C LYS A 112 16.80 -2.91 -0.99
N ASN A 113 16.98 -3.41 -2.21
CA ASN A 113 16.05 -3.18 -3.31
C ASN A 113 15.54 -4.53 -3.80
N THR A 114 14.22 -4.66 -3.94
CA THR A 114 13.56 -5.89 -4.39
C THR A 114 12.65 -5.56 -5.56
N VAL A 115 12.80 -6.26 -6.69
CA VAL A 115 11.84 -6.19 -7.79
C VAL A 115 10.72 -7.19 -7.52
N LEU A 116 9.49 -6.70 -7.49
CA LEU A 116 8.28 -7.47 -7.27
C LEU A 116 7.53 -7.55 -8.60
N HIS A 117 7.46 -8.77 -9.14
CA HIS A 117 6.76 -9.05 -10.38
C HIS A 117 5.29 -9.37 -10.13
N ARG A 118 4.49 -9.44 -11.20
CA ARG A 118 3.09 -9.87 -11.16
C ARG A 118 2.90 -11.11 -10.27
N ASP A 119 1.82 -11.07 -9.50
CA ASP A 119 1.37 -12.06 -8.54
C ASP A 119 2.23 -12.25 -7.28
N VAL A 120 3.41 -11.62 -7.19
CA VAL A 120 4.22 -11.60 -5.96
C VAL A 120 3.52 -10.79 -4.88
N VAL A 121 3.57 -11.31 -3.64
CA VAL A 121 3.12 -10.61 -2.42
C VAL A 121 4.35 -10.19 -1.62
N GLY A 122 4.40 -8.91 -1.25
CA GLY A 122 5.33 -8.35 -0.29
C GLY A 122 4.63 -8.04 1.03
N TYR A 123 5.41 -7.99 2.10
CA TYR A 123 4.94 -7.67 3.44
C TYR A 123 5.89 -6.68 4.12
N ILE A 124 5.31 -5.69 4.80
CA ILE A 124 6.04 -4.75 5.64
C ILE A 124 5.19 -4.34 6.86
N SER A 125 5.87 -4.03 7.95
CA SER A 125 5.36 -3.31 9.11
C SER A 125 6.46 -2.38 9.63
N ASP A 126 6.13 -1.49 10.55
CA ASP A 126 7.10 -0.54 11.12
C ASP A 126 8.20 -1.25 11.94
N ASP A 127 7.99 -2.51 12.36
CA ASP A 127 9.04 -3.35 12.99
C ASP A 127 10.14 -3.77 11.99
N ILE A 128 9.84 -3.75 10.69
CA ILE A 128 10.78 -4.13 9.62
C ILE A 128 11.55 -2.89 9.12
N GLY A 129 10.84 -1.78 8.94
CA GLY A 129 11.41 -0.51 8.52
C GLY A 129 10.47 0.32 7.65
N LEU A 130 11.05 1.29 6.96
CA LEU A 130 10.37 2.16 6.02
C LEU A 130 10.56 1.63 4.60
N HIS A 131 9.67 1.97 3.68
CA HIS A 131 9.92 1.67 2.27
C HIS A 131 9.52 2.76 1.30
N LYS A 132 10.04 2.65 0.08
CA LYS A 132 9.63 3.41 -1.09
C LYS A 132 9.29 2.43 -2.21
N ILE A 133 8.10 2.58 -2.78
CA ILE A 133 7.65 1.79 -3.91
C ILE A 133 7.76 2.62 -5.18
N SER A 134 8.38 2.05 -6.21
CA SER A 134 8.67 2.74 -7.47
C SER A 134 8.23 1.91 -8.67
N ASN A 135 7.55 2.54 -9.62
CA ASN A 135 7.38 2.00 -10.96
C ASN A 135 8.53 2.53 -11.82
N LEU A 136 9.61 1.77 -11.94
CA LEU A 136 10.77 2.13 -12.76
C LEU A 136 10.58 1.75 -14.25
N GLY A 137 9.45 1.13 -14.58
CA GLY A 137 9.12 0.72 -15.94
C GLY A 137 8.56 1.85 -16.79
N THR A 138 8.27 1.51 -18.05
CA THR A 138 7.68 2.42 -19.05
C THR A 138 6.16 2.27 -19.19
N LYS A 139 5.57 1.29 -18.51
CA LYS A 139 4.13 1.00 -18.50
C LYS A 139 3.56 1.17 -17.10
N GLN A 140 2.25 1.40 -17.01
CA GLN A 140 1.57 1.43 -15.73
C GLN A 140 1.76 0.10 -15.00
N ALA A 141 1.84 0.15 -13.68
CA ALA A 141 1.78 -1.02 -12.81
C ALA A 141 0.59 -0.87 -11.85
N VAL A 142 0.06 -1.99 -11.37
CA VAL A 142 -1.08 -2.01 -10.45
C VAL A 142 -0.75 -2.94 -9.29
N SER A 143 -1.01 -2.49 -8.06
CA SER A 143 -0.89 -3.33 -6.87
C SER A 143 -2.10 -3.26 -5.96
N LEU A 144 -2.39 -4.37 -5.30
CA LEU A 144 -3.43 -4.52 -4.29
C LEU A 144 -2.80 -4.44 -2.90
N HIS A 145 -3.32 -3.56 -2.06
CA HIS A 145 -2.83 -3.33 -0.71
C HIS A 145 -3.90 -3.69 0.30
N LEU A 146 -3.52 -4.44 1.32
CA LEU A 146 -4.31 -4.65 2.52
C LEU A 146 -3.56 -4.07 3.72
N TYR A 147 -4.15 -3.04 4.34
CA TYR A 147 -3.67 -2.46 5.58
C TYR A 147 -4.53 -2.92 6.75
N THR A 148 -3.91 -3.44 7.80
CA THR A 148 -4.62 -3.95 8.96
C THR A 148 -3.77 -3.82 10.24
N PRO A 149 -4.26 -3.14 11.29
CA PRO A 149 -5.46 -2.30 11.31
C PRO A 149 -5.40 -1.13 10.31
N PRO A 150 -6.51 -0.45 9.96
CA PRO A 150 -6.51 0.58 8.92
C PRO A 150 -6.00 1.94 9.42
N TYR A 151 -5.01 1.94 10.31
CA TYR A 151 -4.53 3.11 11.04
C TYR A 151 -4.11 4.27 10.15
N ALA A 152 -3.39 4.02 9.05
CA ALA A 152 -3.02 5.08 8.13
C ALA A 152 -4.26 5.87 7.63
N SER A 153 -5.37 5.21 7.35
CA SER A 153 -6.60 5.90 6.91
C SER A 153 -7.31 6.69 8.01
N MET A 154 -7.09 6.33 9.28
CA MET A 154 -7.72 6.99 10.43
C MET A 154 -6.86 8.10 11.03
N TYR A 155 -5.55 7.87 11.06
CA TYR A 155 -4.58 8.67 11.82
C TYR A 155 -3.47 9.26 10.96
N GLY A 156 -3.34 8.84 9.69
CA GLY A 156 -2.27 9.27 8.78
C GLY A 156 -1.02 8.39 8.79
N CYS A 157 -0.18 8.54 7.77
CA CYS A 157 1.18 7.97 7.66
C CYS A 157 2.21 9.05 7.98
N SER A 158 3.48 8.68 7.93
CA SER A 158 4.58 9.63 7.85
C SER A 158 5.46 9.36 6.66
N MET A 159 5.87 10.45 6.00
CA MET A 159 6.87 10.44 4.95
C MET A 159 8.21 10.92 5.49
N TYR A 160 9.28 10.45 4.87
CA TYR A 160 10.64 10.77 5.25
C TYR A 160 11.41 11.34 4.05
N GLU A 161 12.09 12.46 4.29
CA GLU A 161 13.00 13.06 3.31
C GLU A 161 14.29 12.23 3.22
N ALA A 162 14.64 11.79 2.02
CA ALA A 162 15.81 10.95 1.82
C ALA A 162 17.14 11.63 2.20
N GLY A 163 17.22 12.96 2.10
CA GLY A 163 18.48 13.70 2.32
C GLY A 163 18.87 13.89 3.78
N ASN A 164 17.89 13.91 4.68
CA ASN A 164 18.10 14.30 6.08
C ASN A 164 17.26 13.48 7.08
N GLY A 165 16.42 12.55 6.61
CA GLY A 165 15.59 11.71 7.47
C GLY A 165 14.40 12.46 8.10
N LYS A 166 14.16 13.71 7.71
CA LYS A 166 13.10 14.54 8.28
C LYS A 166 11.74 13.92 8.03
N LYS A 167 10.99 13.73 9.11
CA LYS A 167 9.66 13.13 9.15
C LYS A 167 8.57 14.18 8.94
N HIS A 168 7.59 13.88 8.09
CA HIS A 168 6.39 14.69 7.84
C HIS A 168 5.15 13.85 7.97
N HIS A 169 4.18 14.31 8.75
CA HIS A 169 2.91 13.61 8.90
C HIS A 169 1.97 13.88 7.71
N VAL A 170 1.24 12.87 7.27
CA VAL A 170 0.35 12.94 6.09
C VAL A 170 -0.99 12.30 6.38
N ASP A 171 -2.06 13.04 6.09
CA ASP A 171 -3.43 12.51 6.08
C ASP A 171 -3.62 11.52 4.92
N MET A 172 -3.95 10.27 5.26
CA MET A 172 -4.18 9.20 4.28
C MET A 172 -5.64 8.76 4.18
N SER A 173 -6.58 9.57 4.67
CA SER A 173 -8.02 9.28 4.66
C SER A 173 -8.71 9.44 3.30
N LYS A 174 -8.15 10.23 2.37
CA LYS A 174 -8.81 10.57 1.09
C LYS A 174 -8.37 9.64 -0.03
N TYR A 175 -9.25 8.74 -0.47
CA TYR A 175 -9.03 7.95 -1.68
C TYR A 175 -9.27 8.77 -2.95
N TYR A 176 -8.58 8.43 -4.03
CA TYR A 176 -8.85 8.98 -5.37
C TYR A 176 -10.21 8.51 -5.88
N SER A 177 -10.45 7.20 -5.79
CA SER A 177 -11.73 6.57 -6.10
C SER A 177 -12.15 5.62 -4.97
N TRP A 178 -13.44 5.31 -4.92
CA TRP A 178 -14.01 4.28 -4.06
C TRP A 178 -14.89 3.36 -4.91
N GLN A 179 -14.60 2.07 -4.93
CA GLN A 179 -15.35 1.05 -5.67
C GLN A 179 -15.53 1.40 -7.16
N GLY A 180 -14.46 1.89 -7.79
CA GLY A 180 -14.47 2.26 -9.21
C GLY A 180 -15.09 3.63 -9.51
N GLN A 181 -15.56 4.36 -8.50
CA GLN A 181 -16.14 5.69 -8.68
C GLN A 181 -15.19 6.77 -8.16
N LEU A 182 -14.91 7.77 -8.99
CA LEU A 182 -14.06 8.90 -8.62
C LEU A 182 -14.68 9.70 -7.47
N VAL A 183 -13.93 9.90 -6.37
CA VAL A 183 -14.41 10.65 -5.20
C VAL A 183 -13.57 11.88 -4.88
N ASN A 184 -12.25 11.86 -5.13
CA ASN A 184 -11.37 13.01 -4.88
C ASN A 184 -10.35 13.22 -6.02
N ALA A 185 -10.81 13.80 -7.13
CA ALA A 185 -9.99 13.99 -8.34
C ALA A 185 -8.66 14.75 -8.08
N LYS A 186 -8.72 15.86 -7.33
CA LYS A 186 -7.55 16.72 -7.04
C LYS A 186 -6.99 16.56 -5.62
N GLY A 187 -7.73 15.90 -4.74
CA GLY A 187 -7.47 15.88 -3.29
C GLY A 187 -7.23 14.49 -2.70
N GLY A 188 -7.09 13.46 -3.54
CA GLY A 188 -6.73 12.13 -3.06
C GLY A 188 -5.34 12.13 -2.41
N SER A 189 -5.24 11.54 -1.23
CA SER A 189 -4.00 11.42 -0.47
C SER A 189 -3.01 10.47 -1.14
N THR A 190 -1.72 10.75 -0.98
CA THR A 190 -0.59 9.88 -1.35
C THR A 190 0.57 10.13 -0.37
N CYS A 191 1.28 9.07 0.02
CA CYS A 191 2.68 9.14 0.46
C CYS A 191 3.53 8.91 -0.83
#